data_AF-A0A8T8KLI3-F1
#
_entry.id   AF-A0A8T8KLI3-F1
#
_cell.length_a   1.000
_cell.length_b   1.000
_cell.length_c   1.000
_cell.angle_alpha   90.00
_cell.angle_beta   90.00
_cell.angle_gamma   90.00
#
_symmetry.space_group_name_H-M   'P 1'
#
loop_
_entity.id
_entity.type
_entity.pdbx_description
1 polymer ?
#
loop_
_entity_poly.entity_id
_entity_poly.type
_entity_poly.pdbx_seq_one_letter_code
_entity_poly.pdbx_strand_id
1 'polypeptide(L)' 'MSTKGPEPTVSDNELIKAIRQTSRPFATAGEVAELVDLSNWRVRQRLERLDEQNKINRSRIGGGPFIYWLDGSFSDESR' A
#
# COMPACT_ATOMS: atom_id res chain seq x y z
N MET A 1 22.41 8.47 -26.33
CA MET A 1 21.44 9.10 -25.41
C MET A 1 20.51 8.00 -24.92
N SER A 2 20.59 7.58 -23.66
CA SER A 2 19.68 6.57 -23.11
C SER A 2 18.38 7.27 -22.69
N THR A 3 17.35 7.14 -23.50
CA THR A 3 15.98 7.47 -23.08
C THR A 3 15.59 6.46 -22.01
N LYS A 4 15.51 6.90 -20.75
CA LYS A 4 14.82 6.15 -19.69
C LYS A 4 13.46 5.77 -20.26
N GLY A 5 13.16 4.47 -20.30
CA GLY A 5 11.83 3.99 -20.64
C GLY A 5 10.77 4.64 -19.76
N PRO A 6 9.48 4.60 -20.16
CA PRO A 6 8.41 5.17 -19.35
C PRO A 6 8.50 4.65 -17.92
N GLU A 7 8.52 5.55 -16.94
CA GLU A 7 8.44 5.15 -15.54
C GLU A 7 7.19 4.29 -15.36
N PRO A 8 7.28 3.11 -14.71
CA PRO A 8 6.10 2.30 -14.42
C PRO A 8 5.10 3.18 -13.69
N THR A 9 4.00 3.49 -14.37
CA THR A 9 2.98 4.40 -13.87
C THR A 9 2.02 3.58 -13.03
N VAL A 10 2.49 3.14 -11.87
CA VAL A 10 1.60 2.46 -10.92
C VAL A 10 0.50 3.45 -10.54
N SER A 11 -0.73 2.99 -10.55
CA SER A 11 -1.92 3.75 -10.23
C SER A 11 -2.25 3.64 -8.75
N ASP A 12 -3.00 4.60 -8.21
CA ASP A 12 -3.49 4.54 -6.83
C ASP A 12 -4.38 3.30 -6.59
N ASN A 13 -5.16 2.90 -7.59
CA ASN A 13 -5.94 1.65 -7.55
C ASN A 13 -5.05 0.39 -7.49
N GLU A 14 -3.87 0.41 -8.10
CA GLU A 14 -2.94 -0.72 -8.04
C GLU A 14 -2.32 -0.85 -6.64
N LEU A 15 -2.05 0.27 -5.96
CA LEU A 15 -1.63 0.26 -4.56
C LEU A 15 -2.72 -0.30 -3.64
N ILE A 16 -3.98 0.13 -3.82
CA ILE A 16 -5.12 -0.41 -3.07
C ILE A 16 -5.27 -1.91 -3.30
N LYS A 17 -5.14 -2.36 -4.56
CA LYS A 17 -5.20 -3.77 -4.92
C LYS A 17 -4.07 -4.56 -4.26
N ALA A 18 -2.85 -4.02 -4.22
CA ALA A 18 -1.71 -4.65 -3.57
C ALA A 18 -1.94 -4.85 -2.06
N ILE A 19 -2.53 -3.87 -1.36
CA ILE A 19 -2.92 -4.03 0.05
C ILE A 19 -3.91 -5.20 0.21
N ARG A 20 -4.88 -5.33 -0.69
CA ARG A 20 -5.88 -6.41 -0.66
C ARG A 20 -5.31 -7.79 -1.00
N GLN A 21 -4.18 -7.84 -1.70
CA GLN A 21 -3.53 -9.09 -2.11
C GLN A 21 -2.63 -9.69 -1.04
N THR A 22 -2.35 -8.97 0.05
CA THR A 22 -1.58 -9.55 1.14
C THR A 22 -2.38 -10.64 1.84
N SER A 23 -1.70 -11.66 2.36
CA SER A 23 -2.34 -12.78 3.08
C SER A 23 -2.88 -12.39 4.46
N ARG A 24 -2.82 -11.10 4.81
CA ARG A 24 -3.17 -10.54 6.12
C ARG A 24 -4.17 -9.41 5.90
N PRO A 25 -4.98 -9.05 6.90
CA PRO A 25 -5.94 -7.95 6.78
C PRO A 25 -5.28 -6.56 6.69
N PHE A 26 -3.95 -6.49 6.73
CA PHE A 26 -3.16 -5.27 6.58
C PHE A 26 -1.91 -5.55 5.74
N ALA A 27 -1.27 -4.48 5.30
CA ALA A 27 0.01 -4.49 4.60
C ALA A 27 0.94 -3.41 5.19
N THR A 28 2.23 -3.61 5.03
CA THR A 28 3.25 -2.58 5.24
C THR A 28 3.64 -1.96 3.89
N ALA A 29 4.23 -0.77 3.93
CA ALA A 29 4.74 -0.14 2.70
C ALA A 29 5.84 -0.97 2.00
N GLY A 30 6.53 -1.86 2.73
CA GLY A 30 7.50 -2.79 2.13
C GLY A 30 6.84 -3.86 1.28
N GLU A 31 5.84 -4.54 1.85
CA GLU A 31 5.07 -5.56 1.12
C GLU A 31 4.38 -4.97 -0.12
N VAL A 32 3.79 -3.78 0.02
CA VAL A 32 3.16 -3.11 -1.13
C VAL A 32 4.19 -2.74 -2.19
N ALA A 33 5.38 -2.28 -1.80
CA ALA A 33 6.47 -1.93 -2.71
C ALA A 33 6.97 -3.13 -3.52
N GLU A 34 7.10 -4.29 -2.88
CA GLU A 34 7.46 -5.54 -3.55
C GLU A 34 6.40 -5.98 -4.57
N LEU A 35 5.11 -5.75 -4.28
CA LEU A 35 4.00 -6.13 -5.17
C LEU A 35 3.86 -5.23 -6.40
N VAL A 36 4.20 -3.95 -6.30
CA VAL A 36 3.99 -2.95 -7.37
C VAL A 36 5.29 -2.48 -8.05
N ASP A 37 6.43 -3.09 -7.71
CA ASP A 37 7.76 -2.74 -8.23
C ASP A 37 8.08 -1.23 -8.12
N LEU A 38 7.78 -0.65 -6.97
CA LEU A 38 8.13 0.74 -6.64
C LEU A 38 9.08 0.80 -5.45
N SER A 39 9.79 1.92 -5.31
CA SER A 39 10.56 2.17 -4.10
C SER A 39 9.64 2.32 -2.88
N ASN A 40 10.07 1.77 -1.74
CA ASN A 40 9.35 1.87 -0.47
C ASN A 40 8.99 3.32 -0.10
N TRP A 41 9.90 4.27 -0.36
CA TRP A 41 9.65 5.70 -0.13
C TRP A 41 8.50 6.23 -1.00
N ARG A 42 8.47 5.90 -2.30
CA ARG A 42 7.40 6.35 -3.22
C ARG A 42 6.06 5.71 -2.86
N VAL A 43 6.07 4.45 -2.43
CA VAL A 43 4.87 3.78 -1.91
C VAL A 43 4.37 4.48 -0.65
N ARG A 44 5.22 4.76 0.34
CA ARG A 44 4.83 5.48 1.57
C ARG A 44 4.16 6.81 1.27
N GLN A 45 4.76 7.61 0.39
CA GLN A 45 4.20 8.92 0.00
C GLN A 45 2.82 8.78 -0.64
N ARG A 46 2.61 7.75 -1.47
CA ARG A 46 1.30 7.52 -2.10
C ARG A 46 0.26 6.95 -1.15
N LEU A 47 0.65 6.03 -0.27
CA LEU A 47 -0.24 5.50 0.76
C LEU A 47 -0.69 6.59 1.73
N GLU A 48 0.20 7.53 2.09
CA GLU A 48 -0.17 8.71 2.88
C GLU A 48 -1.23 9.58 2.18
N ARG A 49 -1.07 9.83 0.88
CA ARG A 49 -2.10 10.55 0.10
C ARG A 49 -3.44 9.81 0.05
N LEU A 50 -3.42 8.48 0.01
CA LEU A 50 -4.63 7.67 0.02
C LEU A 50 -5.33 7.68 1.38
N ASP A 51 -4.55 7.72 2.46
CA ASP A 51 -5.04 7.92 3.83
C ASP A 51 -5.70 9.30 3.97
N GLU A 52 -5.04 10.36 3.51
CA GLU A 52 -5.61 11.72 3.47
C GLU A 52 -6.93 11.81 2.66
N GLN A 53 -7.08 10.97 1.64
CA GLN A 53 -8.28 10.87 0.81
C GLN A 53 -9.34 9.91 1.38
N ASN A 54 -9.12 9.33 2.58
CA ASN A 54 -9.98 8.32 3.20
C ASN A 54 -10.23 7.09 2.31
N LYS A 55 -9.25 6.70 1.47
CA LYS A 55 -9.33 5.51 0.61
C LYS A 55 -8.79 4.26 1.30
N ILE A 56 -7.85 4.46 2.22
CA ILE A 56 -7.26 3.42 3.05
C ILE A 56 -7.14 3.98 4.47
N ASN A 57 -6.94 3.10 5.43
CA ASN A 57 -6.59 3.48 6.79
C ASN A 57 -5.10 3.22 7.02
N ARG A 58 -4.48 4.05 7.86
CA ARG A 58 -3.09 3.91 8.29
C ARG A 58 -2.96 4.01 9.80
N SER A 59 -2.05 3.24 10.39
CA SER A 59 -1.64 3.42 11.79
C SER A 59 -0.18 3.02 12.00
N ARG A 60 0.47 3.65 12.97
CA ARG A 60 1.83 3.32 13.37
C ARG A 60 1.80 2.30 14.50
N ILE A 61 2.57 1.22 14.35
CA ILE A 61 2.72 0.22 15.41
C ILE A 61 3.79 0.69 16.40
N GLY A 62 3.37 1.42 17.45
CA GLY A 62 4.28 1.96 18.46
C GLY A 62 5.40 2.82 17.84
N GLY A 63 6.66 2.47 18.11
CA GLY A 63 7.83 3.09 17.46
C GLY A 63 8.20 2.51 16.09
N GLY A 64 7.52 1.44 15.65
CA GLY A 64 7.82 0.64 14.48
C GLY A 64 7.20 1.14 13.17
N PRO A 65 6.98 0.24 12.19
CA PRO A 65 6.48 0.58 10.87
C PRO A 65 5.00 0.99 10.89
N PHE A 66 4.58 1.65 9.81
CA PHE A 66 3.18 1.88 9.51
C PHE A 66 2.56 0.64 8.87
N ILE A 67 1.34 0.33 9.30
CA ILE A 67 0.45 -0.62 8.65
C ILE A 67 -0.68 0.12 7.94
N TYR A 68 -1.19 -0.49 6.89
CA TYR A 68 -2.20 0.04 5.99
C TYR A 68 -3.25 -1.03 5.72
N TRP A 69 -4.53 -0.66 5.74
CA TRP A 69 -5.62 -1.60 5.50
C TRP A 69 -6.82 -0.91 4.84
N LEU A 70 -7.69 -1.71 4.24
CA LEU A 70 -8.96 -1.24 3.68
C LEU A 70 -10.10 -1.49 4.67
N ASP A 71 -11.14 -0.68 4.60
CA ASP A 71 -12.37 -0.95 5.35
C ASP A 71 -12.93 -2.33 4.98
N GLY A 72 -13.31 -3.10 6.00
CA GLY A 72 -13.78 -4.48 5.84
C GLY A 72 -12.66 -5.51 5.65
N SER A 73 -11.36 -5.13 5.64
CA SER A 73 -10.26 -6.11 5.55
C SER A 73 -10.17 -7.01 6.79
N PHE A 74 -10.64 -6.53 7.94
CA PHE A 74 -10.72 -7.28 9.19
C PHE A 74 -12.08 -7.97 9.38
N SER A 75 -12.84 -8.18 8.30
CA SER A 75 -14.08 -8.97 8.40
C SER A 75 -13.70 -10.40 8.73
N ASP A 76 -13.93 -10.75 9.99
CA ASP A 76 -13.72 -12.07 10.57
C ASP A 76 -14.59 -13.09 9.81
N GLU A 77 -14.00 -13.82 8.86
CA GLU A 77 -14.60 -15.07 8.36
C GLU A 77 -14.39 -16.17 9.42
N SER A 78 -14.97 -15.98 10.62
CA SER A 78 -15.38 -17.12 11.43
C SER A 78 -16.63 -17.71 10.78
N ARG A 79 -16.44 -18.70 9.90
CA ARG A 79 -17.52 -19.58 9.47
C ARG A 79 -17.13 -21.04 9.63
#